data_AF-A0A7L3CEJ6-F1
#
_entry.id   AF-A0A7L3CEJ6-F1
#
_cell.length_a   1.000
_cell.length_b   1.000
_cell.length_c   1.000
_cell.angle_alpha   90.00
_cell.angle_beta   90.00
_cell.angle_gamma   90.00
#
_symmetry.space_group_name_H-M   'P 1'
#
loop_
_entity.id
_entity.type
_entity.pdbx_description
1 polymer ?
#
loop_
_entity_poly.entity_id
_entity_poly.type
_entity_poly.pdbx_seq_one_letter_code
_entity_poly.pdbx_strand_id
1 'polypeptide(L)'
;VPDSGHKYYLQFTTEDYKSGENAGSCLATVLYPKTKSPPVVSIKCTHTKDQKQIEEEDKRLYQKIRHQTKPIIGNNIPDSYGNIEPALEPAWALAVAGSSYLMWEKSTENLGYFMAQVTSVKQWIRKDDFIEFDYTVLLHEMPTQEIIACHMRLTWLPGHPLKVKYFCASENQGLEDGSGMESGSAAGILHEKGANF
;
A
#
# COMPACT_ATOMS: atom_id res chain seq x y z
N VAL A 1 -6.61 -26.47 -8.68
CA VAL A 1 -6.00 -27.63 -8.00
C VAL A 1 -7.08 -28.24 -7.13
N PRO A 2 -7.41 -29.54 -7.30
CA PRO A 2 -8.36 -30.21 -6.43
C PRO A 2 -8.03 -29.88 -4.96
N ASP A 3 -9.04 -29.42 -4.23
CA ASP A 3 -8.97 -29.04 -2.81
C ASP A 3 -8.08 -27.85 -2.40
N SER A 4 -7.25 -27.29 -3.27
CA SER A 4 -6.42 -26.11 -2.93
C SER A 4 -6.93 -24.78 -3.49
N GLY A 5 -7.83 -24.78 -4.49
CA GLY A 5 -8.37 -23.55 -5.12
C GLY A 5 -7.99 -23.38 -6.60
N HIS A 6 -8.11 -22.16 -7.13
CA HIS A 6 -7.85 -21.87 -8.55
C HIS A 6 -6.44 -21.33 -8.76
N LYS A 7 -5.69 -21.98 -9.66
CA LYS A 7 -4.29 -21.64 -9.94
C LYS A 7 -4.14 -21.13 -11.36
N TYR A 8 -3.55 -19.96 -11.48
CA TYR A 8 -3.28 -19.25 -12.72
C TYR A 8 -1.79 -19.26 -13.02
N TYR A 9 -1.45 -19.35 -14.30
CA TYR A 9 -0.09 -19.25 -14.83
C TYR A 9 -0.05 -18.04 -15.75
N LEU A 10 0.83 -17.10 -15.45
CA LEU A 10 0.87 -15.79 -16.10
C LEU A 10 2.26 -15.55 -16.67
N GLN A 11 2.29 -14.98 -17.87
CA GLN A 11 3.48 -14.41 -18.48
C GLN A 11 3.13 -12.98 -18.91
N PHE A 12 3.91 -12.00 -18.44
CA PHE A 12 3.64 -10.60 -18.69
C PHE A 12 4.93 -9.78 -18.69
N THR A 13 4.87 -8.57 -19.24
CA THR A 13 5.92 -7.56 -19.14
C THR A 13 5.56 -6.52 -18.10
N THR A 14 6.56 -5.89 -17.51
CA THR A 14 6.42 -4.81 -16.55
C THR A 14 7.02 -3.53 -17.10
N GLU A 15 6.48 -2.39 -16.71
CA GLU A 15 6.99 -1.07 -17.08
C GLU A 15 7.47 -0.33 -15.83
N ASP A 16 8.50 0.51 -15.99
CA ASP A 16 8.97 1.40 -14.95
C ASP A 16 7.90 2.45 -14.69
N TYR A 17 7.48 2.58 -13.44
CA TYR A 17 6.34 3.42 -13.11
C TYR A 17 6.60 4.92 -13.38
N LYS A 18 7.86 5.36 -13.49
CA LYS A 18 8.22 6.75 -13.77
C LYS A 18 8.42 7.00 -15.25
N SER A 19 9.20 6.16 -15.93
CA SER A 19 9.57 6.39 -17.33
C SER A 19 8.58 5.76 -18.32
N GLY A 20 7.77 4.79 -17.87
CA GLY A 20 6.93 3.96 -18.75
C GLY A 20 7.75 3.02 -19.64
N GLU A 21 9.07 2.96 -19.44
CA GLU A 21 9.94 2.08 -20.22
C GLU A 21 9.80 0.64 -19.74
N ASN A 22 10.11 -0.30 -20.62
CA ASN A 22 10.08 -1.71 -20.27
C ASN A 22 11.08 -2.01 -19.12
N ALA A 23 10.55 -2.48 -17.99
CA ALA A 23 11.29 -2.84 -16.80
C ALA A 23 11.64 -4.34 -16.73
N GLY A 24 11.08 -5.15 -17.62
CA GLY A 24 11.36 -6.57 -17.69
C GLY A 24 10.17 -7.45 -18.07
N SER A 25 10.37 -8.74 -17.95
CA SER A 25 9.32 -9.76 -18.12
C SER A 25 9.28 -10.70 -16.93
N CYS A 26 8.09 -11.19 -16.61
CA CYS A 26 7.86 -12.04 -15.46
C CYS A 26 7.05 -13.28 -15.84
N LEU A 27 7.37 -14.39 -15.18
CA LEU A 27 6.58 -15.61 -15.12
C LEU A 27 6.07 -15.76 -13.70
N ALA A 28 4.75 -15.85 -13.53
CA ALA A 28 4.12 -15.96 -12.23
C ALA A 28 3.13 -17.11 -12.16
N THR A 29 2.97 -17.64 -10.95
CA THR A 29 1.83 -18.47 -10.59
C THR A 29 1.09 -17.84 -9.43
N VAL A 30 -0.24 -17.73 -9.56
CA VAL A 30 -1.12 -17.21 -8.51
C VAL A 30 -2.13 -18.29 -8.17
N LEU A 31 -2.17 -18.71 -6.91
CA LEU A 31 -3.20 -19.62 -6.39
C LEU A 31 -4.14 -18.82 -5.48
N TYR A 32 -5.41 -18.73 -5.86
CA TYR A 32 -6.49 -18.26 -5.00
C TYR A 32 -7.03 -19.43 -4.18
N PRO A 33 -6.79 -19.49 -2.86
CA PRO A 33 -7.24 -20.60 -2.04
C PRO A 33 -8.77 -20.61 -1.87
N LYS A 34 -9.36 -21.78 -1.61
CA LYS A 34 -10.78 -21.87 -1.23
C LYS A 34 -11.06 -21.26 0.16
N THR A 35 -10.05 -21.20 1.01
CA THR A 35 -10.10 -20.58 2.33
C THR A 35 -10.03 -19.07 2.22
N LYS A 36 -10.57 -18.35 3.22
CA LYS A 36 -10.40 -16.90 3.35
C LYS A 36 -8.96 -16.56 3.76
N SER A 37 -8.03 -16.68 2.82
CA SER A 37 -6.60 -16.43 2.99
C SER A 37 -6.05 -15.70 1.76
N PRO A 38 -4.97 -14.91 1.91
CA PRO A 38 -4.34 -14.22 0.79
C PRO A 38 -3.94 -15.16 -0.36
N PRO A 39 -3.86 -14.65 -1.59
CA PRO A 39 -3.36 -15.41 -2.74
C PRO A 39 -1.93 -15.88 -2.52
N VAL A 40 -1.62 -17.14 -2.88
CA VAL A 40 -0.24 -17.64 -2.86
C VAL A 40 0.42 -17.33 -4.20
N VAL A 41 1.47 -16.51 -4.16
CA VAL A 41 2.17 -16.02 -5.36
C VAL A 41 3.59 -16.55 -5.40
N SER A 42 4.00 -17.05 -6.57
CA SER A 42 5.39 -17.31 -6.90
C SER A 42 5.69 -16.60 -8.21
N ILE A 43 6.73 -15.76 -8.24
CA ILE A 43 7.09 -14.95 -9.40
C ILE A 43 8.60 -15.05 -9.66
N LYS A 44 8.96 -15.07 -10.93
CA LYS A 44 10.33 -14.93 -11.40
C LYS A 44 10.35 -13.86 -12.48
N CYS A 45 11.15 -12.83 -12.29
CA CYS A 45 11.28 -11.73 -13.24
C CYS A 45 12.71 -11.67 -13.78
N THR A 46 12.80 -11.29 -15.05
CA THR A 46 14.04 -10.89 -15.70
C THR A 46 13.95 -9.39 -15.91
N HIS A 47 14.75 -8.63 -15.15
CA HIS A 47 14.79 -7.18 -15.20
C HIS A 47 15.63 -6.69 -16.38
N THR A 48 15.27 -5.54 -16.94
CA THR A 48 16.09 -4.86 -17.96
C THR A 48 17.30 -4.17 -17.33
N LYS A 49 17.16 -3.66 -16.10
CA LYS A 49 18.24 -3.15 -15.27
C LYS A 49 18.98 -4.28 -14.56
N ASP A 50 20.29 -4.12 -14.38
CA ASP A 50 21.05 -5.03 -13.54
C ASP A 50 20.81 -4.76 -12.04
N GLN A 51 21.16 -5.74 -11.20
CA GLN A 51 20.93 -5.66 -9.76
C GLN A 51 21.65 -4.48 -9.10
N LYS A 52 22.84 -4.08 -9.60
CA LYS A 52 23.59 -2.95 -9.04
C LYS A 52 22.88 -1.63 -9.34
N GLN A 53 22.34 -1.46 -10.53
CA GLN A 53 21.58 -0.27 -10.91
C GLN A 53 20.35 -0.09 -10.00
N ILE A 54 19.62 -1.18 -9.72
CA ILE A 54 18.47 -1.15 -8.80
C ILE A 54 18.91 -0.74 -7.39
N GLU A 55 19.99 -1.33 -6.87
CA GLU A 55 20.54 -1.00 -5.55
C GLU A 55 21.03 0.46 -5.45
N GLU A 56 21.61 1.00 -6.53
CA GLU A 56 22.02 2.40 -6.62
C GLU A 56 20.83 3.36 -6.63
N GLU A 57 19.75 3.02 -7.33
CA GLU A 57 18.50 3.79 -7.33
C GLU A 57 17.84 3.80 -5.94
N ASP A 58 17.76 2.64 -5.29
CA ASP A 58 17.26 2.51 -3.91
C ASP A 58 18.11 3.32 -2.93
N LYS A 59 19.44 3.25 -3.06
CA LYS A 59 20.36 4.06 -2.23
C LYS A 59 20.16 5.55 -2.46
N ARG A 60 19.98 5.98 -3.71
CA ARG A 60 19.70 7.39 -4.03
C ARG A 60 18.38 7.85 -3.43
N LEU A 61 17.33 7.04 -3.51
CA LEU A 61 16.03 7.31 -2.89
C LEU A 61 16.16 7.43 -1.36
N TYR A 62 16.83 6.45 -0.74
CA TYR A 62 17.10 6.44 0.69
C TYR A 62 17.87 7.69 1.15
N GLN A 63 18.94 8.04 0.43
CA GLN A 63 19.70 9.25 0.71
C GLN A 63 18.83 10.50 0.53
N LYS A 64 18.01 10.61 -0.53
CA LYS A 64 17.10 11.76 -0.75
C LYS A 64 16.16 11.97 0.44
N ILE A 65 15.67 10.90 1.06
CA ILE A 65 14.80 10.96 2.24
C ILE A 65 15.60 11.32 3.50
N ARG A 66 16.77 10.71 3.72
CA ARG A 66 17.60 10.93 4.92
C ARG A 66 18.25 12.32 4.99
N HIS A 67 18.55 12.94 3.85
CA HIS A 67 19.15 14.28 3.82
C HIS A 67 18.12 15.39 4.07
N GLN A 68 16.82 15.07 4.16
CA GLN A 68 15.82 16.08 4.48
C GLN A 68 15.95 16.51 5.95
N THR A 69 16.01 17.83 6.16
CA THR A 69 16.11 18.43 7.50
C THR A 69 14.78 18.49 8.24
N LYS A 70 13.68 18.33 7.50
CA LYS A 70 12.31 18.30 8.02
C LYS A 70 11.64 16.99 7.60
N PRO A 71 10.70 16.47 8.41
CA PRO A 71 9.92 15.31 8.01
C PRO A 71 9.12 15.62 6.74
N ILE A 72 9.05 14.66 5.81
CA ILE A 72 8.14 14.75 4.66
C ILE A 72 6.70 14.68 5.18
N ILE A 73 5.90 15.70 4.84
CA ILE A 73 4.47 15.77 5.13
C ILE A 73 3.79 16.18 3.84
N GLY A 74 2.72 15.48 3.47
CA GLY A 74 1.96 15.75 2.25
C GLY A 74 0.53 15.23 2.36
N ASN A 75 -0.36 15.79 1.56
CA ASN A 75 -1.75 15.39 1.48
C ASN A 75 -2.19 15.37 0.03
N ASN A 76 -3.20 14.56 -0.29
CA ASN A 76 -3.81 14.46 -1.62
C ASN A 76 -2.75 14.25 -2.73
N ILE A 77 -2.07 13.11 -2.71
CA ILE A 77 -1.03 12.73 -3.67
C ILE A 77 -1.53 11.53 -4.49
N PRO A 78 -1.69 11.61 -5.82
CA PRO A 78 -1.66 12.84 -6.60
C PRO A 78 -2.80 13.79 -6.24
N ASP A 79 -2.67 15.05 -6.65
CA ASP A 79 -3.73 16.04 -6.55
C ASP A 79 -4.93 15.68 -7.46
N SER A 80 -5.98 16.50 -7.45
CA SER A 80 -7.18 16.29 -8.28
C SER A 80 -6.93 16.28 -9.79
N TYR A 81 -5.74 16.72 -10.23
CA TYR A 81 -5.33 16.78 -11.63
C TYR A 81 -4.30 15.69 -11.98
N GLY A 82 -3.96 14.82 -11.05
CA GLY A 82 -2.96 13.77 -11.26
C GLY A 82 -1.52 14.22 -11.02
N ASN A 83 -1.27 15.43 -10.51
CA ASN A 83 0.08 15.93 -10.29
C ASN A 83 0.65 15.44 -8.95
N ILE A 84 1.96 15.21 -8.93
CA ILE A 84 2.74 14.88 -7.73
C ILE A 84 3.87 15.88 -7.62
N GLU A 85 3.95 16.59 -6.48
CA GLU A 85 5.08 17.48 -6.23
C GLU A 85 6.40 16.69 -6.18
N PRO A 86 7.50 17.17 -6.81
CA PRO A 86 8.80 16.46 -6.82
C PRO A 86 9.38 16.16 -5.42
N ALA A 87 8.98 16.94 -4.41
CA ALA A 87 9.35 16.75 -3.02
C ALA A 87 8.63 15.55 -2.38
N LEU A 88 7.44 15.20 -2.87
CA LEU A 88 6.57 14.13 -2.37
C LEU A 88 6.73 12.82 -3.16
N GLU A 89 7.42 12.83 -4.30
CA GLU A 89 7.75 11.61 -5.07
C GLU A 89 8.32 10.46 -4.22
N PRO A 90 9.24 10.68 -3.25
CA PRO A 90 9.74 9.58 -2.42
C PRO A 90 8.65 8.96 -1.55
N ALA A 91 7.76 9.79 -1.00
CA ALA A 91 6.64 9.34 -0.21
C ALA A 91 5.62 8.56 -1.06
N TRP A 92 5.35 9.03 -2.28
CA TRP A 92 4.49 8.34 -3.26
C TRP A 92 5.07 6.98 -3.65
N ALA A 93 6.37 6.90 -3.98
CA ALA A 93 7.03 5.65 -4.38
C ALA A 93 6.88 4.57 -3.30
N LEU A 94 7.12 4.93 -2.04
CA LEU A 94 6.95 4.02 -0.92
C LEU A 94 5.47 3.71 -0.64
N ALA A 95 4.55 4.64 -0.88
CA ALA A 95 3.11 4.38 -0.78
C ALA A 95 2.64 3.36 -1.82
N VAL A 96 3.12 3.44 -3.07
CA VAL A 96 2.84 2.44 -4.13
C VAL A 96 3.33 1.07 -3.69
N ALA A 97 4.59 0.97 -3.26
CA ALA A 97 5.19 -0.28 -2.82
C ALA A 97 4.46 -0.86 -1.59
N GLY A 98 4.16 -0.04 -0.58
CA GLY A 98 3.42 -0.44 0.61
C GLY A 98 2.00 -0.88 0.30
N SER A 99 1.25 -0.10 -0.48
CA SER A 99 -0.12 -0.43 -0.88
C SER A 99 -0.19 -1.70 -1.70
N SER A 100 0.83 -2.04 -2.49
CA SER A 100 0.88 -3.32 -3.21
C SER A 100 0.76 -4.54 -2.29
N TYR A 101 1.33 -4.47 -1.08
CA TYR A 101 1.18 -5.51 -0.07
C TYR A 101 -0.27 -5.61 0.44
N LEU A 102 -0.91 -4.48 0.72
CA LEU A 102 -2.33 -4.42 1.14
C LEU A 102 -3.24 -5.00 0.07
N MET A 103 -3.04 -4.57 -1.18
CA MET A 103 -3.82 -5.00 -2.33
C MET A 103 -3.69 -6.51 -2.52
N TRP A 104 -2.46 -7.06 -2.44
CA TRP A 104 -2.24 -8.50 -2.49
C TRP A 104 -2.95 -9.25 -1.36
N GLU A 105 -2.82 -8.78 -0.11
CA GLU A 105 -3.39 -9.46 1.05
C GLU A 105 -4.93 -9.51 0.99
N LYS A 106 -5.56 -8.49 0.41
CA LYS A 106 -7.02 -8.37 0.30
C LYS A 106 -7.60 -8.96 -0.99
N SER A 107 -6.80 -9.13 -2.04
CA SER A 107 -7.28 -9.59 -3.34
C SER A 107 -7.91 -10.98 -3.30
N THR A 108 -9.01 -11.13 -4.01
CA THR A 108 -9.63 -12.42 -4.31
C THR A 108 -9.65 -12.63 -5.82
N GLU A 109 -10.09 -13.80 -6.27
CA GLU A 109 -10.18 -14.09 -7.70
C GLU A 109 -11.07 -13.09 -8.46
N ASN A 110 -12.07 -12.51 -7.79
CA ASN A 110 -13.03 -11.58 -8.38
C ASN A 110 -12.87 -10.13 -7.88
N LEU A 111 -11.92 -9.86 -6.98
CA LEU A 111 -11.70 -8.55 -6.39
C LEU A 111 -10.24 -8.13 -6.53
N GLY A 112 -10.02 -7.06 -7.29
CA GLY A 112 -8.74 -6.39 -7.46
C GLY A 112 -8.77 -5.00 -6.83
N TYR A 113 -7.59 -4.44 -6.58
CA TYR A 113 -7.44 -3.12 -5.99
C TYR A 113 -6.41 -2.30 -6.76
N PHE A 114 -6.63 -0.99 -6.79
CA PHE A 114 -5.66 0.00 -7.27
C PHE A 114 -5.48 1.07 -6.20
N MET A 115 -4.26 1.56 -5.99
CA MET A 115 -4.07 2.73 -5.14
C MET A 115 -4.49 3.97 -5.91
N ALA A 116 -5.55 4.64 -5.45
CA ALA A 116 -6.10 5.83 -6.08
C ALA A 116 -5.36 7.10 -5.62
N GLN A 117 -5.14 7.22 -4.31
CA GLN A 117 -4.56 8.43 -3.72
C GLN A 117 -3.94 8.15 -2.35
N VAL A 118 -2.95 8.94 -1.96
CA VAL A 118 -2.52 9.13 -0.58
C VAL A 118 -3.19 10.40 -0.07
N THR A 119 -4.16 10.28 0.83
CA THR A 119 -4.87 11.44 1.40
C THR A 119 -4.00 12.17 2.41
N SER A 120 -3.17 11.45 3.16
CA SER A 120 -2.18 12.04 4.07
C SER A 120 -0.95 11.18 4.19
N VAL A 121 0.23 11.80 4.28
CA VAL A 121 1.49 11.14 4.62
C VAL A 121 2.28 11.98 5.62
N LYS A 122 2.91 11.30 6.58
CA LYS A 122 3.85 11.89 7.52
C LYS A 122 5.03 10.96 7.76
N GLN A 123 6.24 11.46 7.52
CA GLN A 123 7.46 10.78 7.91
C GLN A 123 7.65 10.82 9.44
N TRP A 124 7.95 9.68 10.04
CA TRP A 124 8.39 9.59 11.43
C TRP A 124 9.91 9.71 11.50
N ILE A 125 10.42 10.71 12.23
CA ILE A 125 11.86 10.86 12.44
C ILE A 125 12.32 9.80 13.43
N ARG A 126 13.28 8.98 12.99
CA ARG A 126 13.87 7.90 13.79
C ARG A 126 15.34 8.17 14.06
N LYS A 127 15.84 7.56 15.14
CA LYS A 127 17.26 7.58 15.51
C LYS A 127 18.07 6.48 14.81
N ASP A 128 17.40 5.42 14.37
CA ASP A 128 18.04 4.35 13.59
C ASP A 128 18.08 4.72 12.10
N ASP A 129 18.57 3.76 11.29
CA ASP A 129 18.71 3.90 9.84
C ASP A 129 17.41 3.62 9.09
N PHE A 130 16.34 3.19 9.76
CA PHE A 130 15.09 2.91 9.07
C PHE A 130 14.37 4.21 8.70
N ILE A 131 13.77 4.19 7.51
CA ILE A 131 12.77 5.17 7.10
C ILE A 131 11.42 4.67 7.56
N GLU A 132 10.61 5.57 8.11
CA GLU A 132 9.26 5.23 8.55
C GLU A 132 8.26 6.31 8.16
N PHE A 133 7.11 5.87 7.71
CA PHE A 133 6.01 6.72 7.27
C PHE A 133 4.68 6.22 7.84
N ASP A 134 3.85 7.19 8.20
CA ASP A 134 2.42 7.05 8.38
C ASP A 134 1.71 7.49 7.12
N TYR A 135 0.80 6.66 6.62
CA TYR A 135 -0.02 6.96 5.45
C TYR A 135 -1.50 6.77 5.78
N THR A 136 -2.32 7.59 5.15
CA THR A 136 -3.71 7.26 4.83
C THR A 136 -3.79 7.16 3.31
N VAL A 137 -4.16 5.99 2.80
CA VAL A 137 -4.27 5.69 1.36
C VAL A 137 -5.71 5.34 1.02
N LEU A 138 -6.12 5.66 -0.19
CA LEU A 138 -7.39 5.26 -0.78
C LEU A 138 -7.14 4.15 -1.80
N LEU A 139 -7.78 3.01 -1.60
CA LEU A 139 -7.79 1.90 -2.54
C LEU A 139 -9.11 1.92 -3.32
N HIS A 140 -9.03 1.86 -4.63
CA HIS A 140 -10.16 1.67 -5.51
C HIS A 140 -10.35 0.17 -5.75
N GLU A 141 -11.46 -0.38 -5.27
CA GLU A 141 -11.83 -1.78 -5.43
C GLU A 141 -12.56 -2.00 -6.76
N MET A 142 -12.10 -3.00 -7.52
CA MET A 142 -12.67 -3.40 -8.79
C MET A 142 -13.23 -4.82 -8.69
N PRO A 143 -14.43 -5.11 -9.21
CA PRO A 143 -15.26 -4.22 -10.04
C PRO A 143 -16.26 -3.33 -9.27
N THR A 144 -16.34 -3.41 -7.94
CA THR A 144 -17.38 -2.73 -7.12
C THR A 144 -17.38 -1.21 -7.23
N GLN A 145 -16.27 -0.60 -7.64
CA GLN A 145 -16.05 0.86 -7.68
C GLN A 145 -16.01 1.52 -6.29
N GLU A 146 -15.81 0.73 -5.23
CA GLU A 146 -15.73 1.26 -3.87
C GLU A 146 -14.36 1.91 -3.61
N ILE A 147 -14.37 2.98 -2.81
CA ILE A 147 -13.15 3.65 -2.34
C ILE A 147 -12.95 3.33 -0.86
N ILE A 148 -11.89 2.57 -0.57
CA ILE A 148 -11.58 2.09 0.77
C ILE A 148 -10.42 2.88 1.33
N ALA A 149 -10.65 3.55 2.47
CA ALA A 149 -9.58 4.22 3.20
C ALA A 149 -8.82 3.24 4.09
N CYS A 150 -7.50 3.20 3.93
CA CYS A 150 -6.60 2.39 4.73
C CYS A 150 -5.51 3.25 5.37
N HIS A 151 -5.31 3.07 6.66
CA HIS A 151 -4.15 3.59 7.35
C HIS A 151 -3.04 2.56 7.26
N MET A 152 -1.83 3.02 6.90
CA MET A 152 -0.68 2.17 6.65
C MET A 152 0.57 2.77 7.30
N ARG A 153 1.22 1.99 8.16
CA ARG A 153 2.53 2.29 8.72
C ARG A 153 3.59 1.45 8.02
N LEU A 154 4.53 2.13 7.37
CA LEU A 154 5.56 1.52 6.52
C LEU A 154 6.93 1.76 7.12
N THR A 155 7.78 0.74 7.14
CA THR A 155 9.18 0.84 7.54
C THR A 155 10.07 0.22 6.47
N TRP A 156 11.11 0.96 6.07
CA TRP A 156 11.97 0.60 4.95
C TRP A 156 13.45 0.89 5.24
N LEU A 157 14.31 -0.01 4.76
CA LEU A 157 15.75 0.15 4.69
C LEU A 157 16.22 -0.55 3.41
N PRO A 158 17.06 0.07 2.56
CA PRO A 158 17.57 -0.59 1.36
C PRO A 158 18.17 -1.97 1.65
N GLY A 159 17.96 -2.91 0.73
CA GLY A 159 18.41 -4.30 0.86
C GLY A 159 17.62 -5.13 1.88
N HIS A 160 16.60 -4.57 2.54
CA HIS A 160 15.73 -5.29 3.46
C HIS A 160 14.28 -5.30 2.96
N PRO A 161 13.50 -6.36 3.27
CA PRO A 161 12.09 -6.38 2.94
C PRO A 161 11.33 -5.20 3.57
N LEU A 162 10.45 -4.60 2.78
CA LEU A 162 9.51 -3.59 3.25
C LEU A 162 8.62 -4.18 4.35
N LYS A 163 8.47 -3.48 5.47
CA LYS A 163 7.56 -3.88 6.54
C LYS A 163 6.35 -2.97 6.52
N VAL A 164 5.17 -3.59 6.46
CA VAL A 164 3.90 -2.87 6.37
C VAL A 164 2.97 -3.37 7.46
N LYS A 165 2.37 -2.44 8.19
CA LYS A 165 1.22 -2.68 9.07
C LYS A 165 0.09 -1.80 8.59
N TYR A 166 -1.13 -2.32 8.54
CA TYR A 166 -2.25 -1.53 8.07
C TYR A 166 -3.56 -1.93 8.73
N PHE A 167 -4.53 -1.04 8.63
CA PHE A 167 -5.94 -1.31 8.87
C PHE A 167 -6.76 -0.49 7.88
N CYS A 168 -7.87 -1.05 7.41
CA CYS A 168 -8.80 -0.34 6.54
C CYS A 168 -10.10 -0.11 7.29
N ALA A 169 -10.69 1.07 7.14
CA ALA A 169 -12.00 1.33 7.67
C ALA A 169 -12.99 0.36 7.00
N SER A 170 -13.69 -0.45 7.79
CA SER A 170 -14.90 -1.14 7.34
C SER A 170 -16.04 -0.14 7.29
N GLU A 171 -16.94 -0.25 6.31
CA GLU A 171 -18.05 0.68 5.99
C GLU A 171 -19.06 1.01 7.12
N ASN A 172 -18.83 0.64 8.38
CA ASN A 172 -19.77 0.87 9.48
C ASN A 172 -19.20 1.60 10.70
N GLN A 173 -18.10 2.36 10.57
CA GLN A 173 -17.67 3.28 11.64
C GLN A 173 -17.23 4.63 11.07
N GLY A 174 -18.14 5.61 11.10
CA GLY A 174 -17.75 7.02 11.27
C GLY A 174 -18.07 7.99 10.13
N LEU A 175 -19.36 8.21 9.85
CA LEU A 175 -19.92 9.52 9.46
C LEU A 175 -21.27 9.70 10.17
N GLU A 176 -21.27 9.62 11.51
CA GLU A 176 -22.28 10.35 12.28
C GLU A 176 -21.75 11.78 12.44
N ASP A 177 -22.10 12.62 11.47
CA ASP A 177 -21.99 14.06 11.63
C ASP A 177 -22.84 14.47 12.84
N GLY A 178 -22.17 15.08 13.80
CA GLY A 178 -22.80 15.61 15.01
C GLY A 178 -23.90 16.61 14.68
N SER A 179 -25.15 16.21 14.87
CA SER A 179 -26.20 17.12 15.28
C SER A 179 -26.81 16.56 16.56
N GLY A 180 -26.59 17.27 17.67
CA GLY A 180 -27.09 16.87 18.96
C GLY A 180 -28.61 16.92 19.00
N MET A 181 -29.23 15.83 19.45
CA MET A 181 -30.48 15.85 20.18
C MET A 181 -30.53 14.63 21.11
N GLU A 182 -30.71 14.91 22.39
CA GLU A 182 -30.87 13.93 23.46
C GLU A 182 -32.05 12.99 23.19
N SER A 183 -31.85 11.68 23.35
CA SER A 183 -32.88 10.80 23.91
C SER A 183 -32.24 9.50 24.39
N GLY A 184 -32.45 9.16 25.66
CA GLY A 184 -31.81 8.05 26.33
C GLY A 184 -32.42 6.68 25.99
N SER A 185 -31.57 5.66 25.99
CA SER A 185 -31.88 4.34 26.54
C SER A 185 -30.62 3.49 26.64
N ALA A 186 -30.46 2.84 27.79
CA ALA A 186 -29.37 1.94 28.11
C ALA A 186 -29.59 0.55 27.50
N ALA A 187 -28.58 0.01 26.83
CA ALA A 187 -28.19 -1.42 26.90
C ALA A 187 -26.96 -1.69 26.02
N GLY A 188 -26.01 -2.48 26.54
CA GLY A 188 -25.11 -3.30 25.73
C GLY A 188 -23.67 -2.83 25.59
N ILE A 189 -22.88 -2.95 26.66
CA ILE A 189 -21.40 -2.93 26.59
C ILE A 189 -20.94 -4.19 25.84
N LEU A 190 -20.28 -4.02 24.69
CA LEU A 190 -19.37 -5.02 24.14
C LEU A 190 -18.01 -4.36 23.87
N HIS A 191 -17.09 -4.67 24.77
CA HIS A 191 -15.66 -4.42 24.62
C HIS A 191 -15.11 -5.30 23.50
N GLU A 192 -14.52 -4.71 22.46
CA GLU A 192 -13.43 -5.37 21.74
C GLU A 192 -12.21 -4.46 21.57
N LYS A 193 -11.07 -5.11 21.80
CA LYS A 193 -9.71 -4.62 22.04
C LYS A 193 -9.22 -3.62 21.01
N GLY A 194 -8.69 -2.50 21.52
CA GLY A 194 -7.85 -1.59 20.74
C GLY A 194 -6.65 -2.32 20.12
N ALA A 195 -6.44 -2.07 18.83
CA ALA A 195 -5.16 -2.30 18.20
C ALA A 195 -4.19 -1.23 18.74
N ASN A 196 -3.19 -1.66 19.50
CA ASN A 196 -2.12 -0.79 19.96
C ASN A 196 -1.19 -0.46 18.78
N PHE A 197 -1.09 0.82 18.44
CA PHE A 197 -0.10 1.41 17.53
C PHE A 197 1.20 1.75 18.26
#